data_AF-A0A2E4STY3-F1
#
_entry.id   AF-A0A2E4STY3-F1
#
_cell.length_a   1.000
_cell.length_b   1.000
_cell.length_c   1.000
_cell.angle_alpha   90.00
_cell.angle_beta   90.00
_cell.angle_gamma   90.00
#
_symmetry.space_group_name_H-M   'P 1'
#
loop_
_entity.id
_entity.type
_entity.pdbx_description
1 polymer ?
#
loop_
_entity_poly.entity_id
_entity_poly.type
_entity_poly.pdbx_seq_one_letter_code
_entity_poly.pdbx_strand_id
1 'polypeptide(L)' 'MEDALRTAVMIGHDTDTVAAIAGALVGARWGESALPEDWLDILHGIRRKGEPVVRAAGLSDLVRSALGR' A
#
# COMPACT_ATOMS: atom_id res chain seq x y z
N MET A 1 -8.02 8.50 -8.00
CA MET A 1 -7.19 7.40 -7.44
C MET A 1 -8.03 6.51 -6.56
N GLU A 2 -8.69 7.07 -5.55
CA GLU A 2 -9.60 6.33 -4.67
C GLU A 2 -10.61 5.47 -5.44
N ASP A 3 -11.29 6.04 -6.44
CA ASP A 3 -12.26 5.31 -7.26
C ASP A 3 -11.63 4.14 -8.03
N ALA A 4 -10.41 4.32 -8.56
CA ALA A 4 -9.73 3.26 -9.30
C ALA A 4 -9.37 2.09 -8.38
N LEU A 5 -8.91 2.37 -7.16
CA LEU A 5 -8.64 1.36 -6.15
C LEU A 5 -9.91 0.68 -5.66
N ARG A 6 -10.96 1.46 -5.41
CA ARG A 6 -12.28 0.95 -5.05
C ARG A 6 -12.85 0.06 -6.15
N THR A 7 -12.75 0.47 -7.42
CA THR A 7 -13.13 -0.36 -8.56
C THR A 7 -12.33 -1.66 -8.57
N ALA A 8 -10.99 -1.60 -8.44
CA ALA A 8 -10.12 -2.77 -8.42
C ALA A 8 -10.51 -3.78 -7.33
N VAL A 9 -10.92 -3.31 -6.16
CA VAL A 9 -11.43 -4.15 -5.06
C VAL A 9 -12.81 -4.74 -5.39
N MET A 10 -13.68 -3.98 -6.05
CA MET A 10 -15.07 -4.37 -6.28
C MET A 10 -15.29 -5.33 -7.47
N ILE A 11 -14.25 -5.65 -8.25
CA ILE A 11 -14.36 -6.55 -9.42
C ILE A 11 -14.57 -8.03 -8.99
N GLY A 12 -14.31 -8.36 -7.71
CA GLY A 12 -14.50 -9.68 -7.13
C GLY A 12 -13.38 -10.68 -7.47
N HIS A 13 -13.51 -11.93 -6.98
CA HIS A 13 -12.50 -12.99 -7.10
C HIS A 13 -11.24 -12.69 -6.24
N ASP A 14 -10.04 -12.77 -6.82
CA ASP A 14 -8.72 -12.54 -6.19
C ASP A 14 -8.48 -11.04 -5.89
N THR A 15 -9.31 -10.55 -4.97
CA THR A 15 -9.55 -9.14 -4.74
C THR A 15 -8.33 -8.44 -4.14
N ASP A 16 -7.64 -9.10 -3.21
CA ASP A 16 -6.43 -8.59 -2.56
C ASP A 16 -5.25 -8.54 -3.53
N THR A 17 -5.05 -9.57 -4.36
CA THR A 17 -3.98 -9.56 -5.37
C THR A 17 -4.20 -8.47 -6.41
N VAL A 18 -5.41 -8.34 -6.95
CA VAL A 18 -5.74 -7.29 -7.94
C VAL A 18 -5.58 -5.90 -7.32
N ALA A 19 -6.09 -5.69 -6.11
CA ALA A 19 -5.95 -4.42 -5.40
C ALA A 19 -4.48 -4.08 -5.11
N ALA A 20 -3.66 -5.07 -4.74
CA ALA A 20 -2.23 -4.88 -4.49
C ALA A 20 -1.47 -4.46 -5.75
N ILE A 21 -1.73 -5.14 -6.88
CA ILE A 21 -1.09 -4.81 -8.17
C ILE A 21 -1.53 -3.43 -8.65
N ALA A 22 -2.84 -3.15 -8.65
CA ALA A 22 -3.38 -1.86 -9.06
C ALA A 22 -2.84 -0.72 -8.16
N GLY A 23 -2.80 -0.96 -6.84
CA GLY A 23 -2.25 -0.03 -5.85
C GLY A 23 -0.78 0.27 -6.06
N ALA A 24 0.05 -0.72 -6.38
CA ALA A 24 1.45 -0.50 -6.68
C ALA A 24 1.65 0.38 -7.93
N LEU A 25 0.91 0.11 -9.01
CA LEU A 25 1.00 0.86 -10.26
C LEU A 25 0.55 2.32 -10.10
N VAL A 26 -0.58 2.51 -9.43
CA VAL A 26 -1.14 3.84 -9.14
C VAL A 26 -0.22 4.58 -8.17
N GLY A 27 0.22 3.95 -7.09
CA GLY A 27 1.16 4.53 -6.12
C GLY A 27 2.48 4.97 -6.76
N ALA A 28 3.02 4.20 -7.70
CA ALA A 28 4.23 4.57 -8.44
C ALA A 28 4.05 5.82 -9.30
N ARG A 29 2.83 6.09 -9.80
CA ARG A 29 2.55 7.26 -10.66
C ARG A 29 2.20 8.52 -9.87
N TRP A 30 1.42 8.40 -8.80
CA TRP A 30 0.90 9.55 -8.05
C TRP A 30 1.58 9.79 -6.70
N GLY A 31 2.40 8.85 -6.23
CA GLY A 31 3.08 8.91 -4.94
C GLY A 31 2.16 8.60 -3.75
N GLU A 32 2.77 8.42 -2.57
CA GLU A 32 2.09 8.12 -1.31
C GLU A 32 1.08 9.20 -0.92
N SER A 33 1.40 10.47 -1.17
CA SER A 33 0.56 11.63 -0.81
C SER A 33 -0.80 11.68 -1.52
N ALA A 34 -1.05 10.78 -2.47
CA ALA A 34 -2.33 10.66 -3.15
C ALA A 34 -3.29 9.67 -2.45
N LEU A 35 -2.83 8.92 -1.44
CA LEU A 35 -3.68 8.07 -0.60
C LEU A 35 -4.44 8.92 0.44
N PRO A 36 -5.73 8.62 0.72
CA PRO A 36 -6.44 9.21 1.85
C PRO A 36 -5.71 8.91 3.17
N GLU A 37 -5.59 9.91 4.06
CA GLU A 37 -4.91 9.75 5.36
C GLU A 37 -5.53 8.63 6.20
N ASP A 38 -6.86 8.55 6.26
CA ASP A 38 -7.60 7.51 6.97
C ASP A 38 -7.23 6.07 6.51
N TRP A 39 -6.81 5.92 5.25
CA TRP A 39 -6.37 4.61 4.73
C TRP A 39 -4.96 4.28 5.21
N LEU A 40 -4.08 5.27 5.28
CA LEU A 40 -2.71 5.12 5.78
C LEU A 40 -2.71 4.81 7.28
N ASP A 41 -3.62 5.40 8.04
CA ASP A 41 -3.74 5.19 9.49
C ASP A 41 -4.05 3.75 9.87
N ILE A 42 -4.82 3.04 9.03
CA ILE A 42 -5.19 1.64 9.26
C ILE A 42 -4.24 0.64 8.58
N LEU A 43 -3.36 1.11 7.68
CA LEU A 43 -2.49 0.25 6.89
C LEU A 43 -1.41 -0.41 7.77
N HIS A 44 -1.36 -1.74 7.72
CA HIS A 44 -0.42 -2.55 8.47
C HIS A 44 -0.07 -3.86 7.77
N GLY A 45 1.06 -4.46 8.13
CA GLY A 45 1.45 -5.77 7.62
C GLY A 45 2.67 -6.37 8.32
N ILE A 46 2.98 -7.61 8.02
CA ILE A 46 4.22 -8.28 8.48
C ILE A 46 5.10 -8.57 7.28
N ARG A 47 6.40 -8.26 7.37
CA ARG A 47 7.32 -8.49 6.23
C ARG A 47 7.69 -9.95 6.08
N ARG A 48 7.89 -10.63 7.21
CA ARG A 48 8.15 -12.06 7.30
C ARG A 48 7.37 -12.62 8.47
N LYS A 49 7.01 -13.91 8.37
CA LYS A 49 6.33 -14.60 9.46
C LYS A 49 7.19 -14.54 10.73
N GLY A 50 6.60 -14.04 11.82
CA GLY A 50 7.30 -13.86 13.10
C GLY A 50 7.98 -12.50 13.29
N GLU A 51 7.98 -11.62 12.28
CA GLU A 51 8.41 -10.23 12.45
C GLU A 51 7.28 -9.36 13.05
N PRO A 52 7.63 -8.23 13.70
CA PRO A 52 6.65 -7.26 14.16
C PRO A 52 5.79 -6.70 13.03
N VAL A 53 4.59 -6.25 13.38
CA VAL A 53 3.72 -5.50 12.48
C VAL A 53 4.38 -4.16 12.14
N VAL A 54 4.44 -3.86 10.85
CA VAL A 54 4.88 -2.59 10.28
C VAL A 54 3.64 -1.80 9.87
N ARG A 55 3.61 -0.50 10.19
CA ARG A 55 2.57 0.44 9.73
C ARG A 55 3.06 1.27 8.55
N ALA A 56 2.18 2.06 7.93
CA ALA A 56 2.51 2.92 6.77
C ALA A 56 3.84 3.68 6.93
N ALA A 57 4.05 4.38 8.05
CA ALA A 57 5.30 5.12 8.30
C ALA A 57 6.56 4.24 8.25
N GLY A 58 6.49 3.03 8.83
CA GLY A 58 7.61 2.09 8.81
C GLY A 58 7.87 1.48 7.42
N LEU A 59 6.87 1.49 6.53
CA LEU A 59 7.06 1.11 5.13
C LEU A 59 7.81 2.21 4.37
N SER A 60 7.48 3.48 4.61
CA SER A 60 8.17 4.62 4.00
C SER A 60 9.64 4.72 4.45
N ASP A 61 9.93 4.43 5.72
CA ASP A 61 11.30 4.31 6.23
C ASP A 61 12.09 3.19 5.54
N LEU A 62 11.44 2.05 5.28
CA LEU A 62 12.06 0.93 4.56
C LEU A 62 12.43 1.32 3.12
N VAL A 63 11.53 2.03 2.43
CA VAL A 63 11.80 2.53 1.08
C VAL A 63 12.98 3.49 1.08
N ARG A 64 13.05 4.42 2.03
CA ARG A 64 14.17 5.36 2.19
C ARG A 64 15.50 4.62 2.40
N SER A 65 15.50 3.67 3.32
CA SER A 65 16.67 2.81 3.59
C SER A 65 17.12 2.03 2.34
N ALA A 66 16.19 1.47 1.57
CA ALA A 66 16.51 0.74 0.33
C ALA A 66 17.10 1.65 -0.77
N LEU A 67 16.72 2.94 -0.76
CA LEU A 67 17.24 3.96 -1.68
C LEU A 67 18.55 4.61 -1.18
N GLY A 68 19.07 4.22 -0.01
CA GLY A 68 20.26 4.81 0.59
C GLY A 68 20.08 6.28 1.00
N ARG A 69 18.84 6.70 1.31
CA ARG A 69 18.48 8.05 1.76
C ARG A 69 17.89 8.06 3.16
#